data_AF-A0A3D1CH21-F1
#
_entry.id   AF-A0A3D1CH21-F1
#
_cell.length_a   1.000
_cell.length_b   1.000
_cell.length_c   1.000
_cell.angle_alpha   90.00
_cell.angle_beta   90.00
_cell.angle_gamma   90.00
#
_symmetry.space_group_name_H-M   'P 1'
#
loop_
_entity.id
_entity.type
_entity.pdbx_description
1 polymer ?
#
loop_
_entity_poly.entity_id
_entity_poly.type
_entity_poly.pdbx_seq_one_letter_code
_entity_poly.pdbx_strand_id
1 'polypeptide(L)'
;MNVHNVADKWFYNKFGIKARSECIFCTPCIEQAKEFGRPCEVSLAEGLEYVLVYSVNVEDFIEIEFDIRDVSDDNEIILWLENKSYESVRSLEELPKGFQGEIMLYCEKYKISEV
;
A
#
# COMPACT_ATOMS: atom_id res chain seq x y z
N MET A 1 14.05 7.18 -4.84
CA MET A 1 13.32 8.16 -5.67
C MET A 1 12.67 9.20 -4.76
N ASN A 2 12.57 10.48 -5.16
CA ASN A 2 12.04 11.55 -4.30
C ASN A 2 10.62 11.23 -3.80
N VAL A 3 9.75 10.83 -4.72
CA VAL A 3 8.38 10.36 -4.44
C VAL A 3 8.30 9.40 -3.26
N HIS A 4 9.14 8.37 -3.24
CA HIS A 4 9.11 7.38 -2.15
C HIS A 4 9.45 8.00 -0.80
N ASN A 5 10.44 8.91 -0.75
CA ASN A 5 10.84 9.56 0.49
C ASN A 5 9.76 10.52 1.01
N VAL A 6 9.10 11.25 0.11
CA VAL A 6 8.01 12.17 0.46
C VAL A 6 6.78 11.38 0.92
N ALA A 7 6.41 10.34 0.18
CA ALA A 7 5.30 9.47 0.54
C ALA A 7 5.51 8.76 1.87
N ASP A 8 6.71 8.22 2.13
CA ASP A 8 7.02 7.60 3.43
C ASP A 8 6.89 8.58 4.59
N LYS A 9 7.38 9.82 4.43
CA LYS A 9 7.20 10.86 5.45
C LYS A 9 5.72 11.17 5.67
N TRP A 10 4.94 11.25 4.60
CA TRP A 10 3.51 11.52 4.66
C TRP A 10 2.76 10.39 5.37
N PHE A 11 2.97 9.13 4.95
CA PHE A 11 2.38 7.95 5.59
C PHE A 11 2.79 7.83 7.06
N TYR A 12 4.06 8.12 7.38
CA TYR A 12 4.53 8.10 8.76
C TYR A 12 3.84 9.16 9.62
N ASN A 13 3.68 10.37 9.10
CA ASN A 13 2.98 11.43 9.82
C ASN A 13 1.48 11.10 10.02
N LYS A 14 0.84 10.40 9.07
CA LYS A 14 -0.60 10.11 9.10
C LYS A 14 -0.96 8.83 9.87
N PHE A 15 -0.16 7.78 9.70
CA PHE A 15 -0.45 6.43 10.23
C PHE A 15 0.64 5.88 11.16
N GLY A 16 1.77 6.56 11.30
CA GLY A 16 2.92 6.09 12.08
C GLY A 16 3.78 5.03 11.38
N ILE A 17 3.56 4.80 10.07
CA ILE A 17 4.21 3.74 9.28
C ILE A 17 4.83 4.34 8.03
N LYS A 18 6.07 3.99 7.68
CA LYS A 18 6.65 4.35 6.37
C LYS A 18 6.20 3.34 5.31
N ALA A 19 5.00 3.55 4.79
CA ALA A 19 4.29 2.51 4.05
C ALA A 19 5.03 1.99 2.79
N ARG A 20 5.93 2.76 2.17
CA ARG A 20 6.70 2.30 1.01
C ARG A 20 7.99 1.57 1.37
N SER A 21 8.57 1.84 2.54
CA SER A 21 9.86 1.24 2.96
C SER A 21 9.74 0.18 4.06
N GLU A 22 8.60 0.09 4.74
CA GLU A 22 8.39 -0.81 5.88
C GLU A 22 7.25 -1.83 5.66
N CYS A 23 6.54 -1.77 4.53
CA CYS A 23 5.44 -2.69 4.23
C CYS A 23 5.77 -3.69 3.11
N ILE A 24 5.00 -4.77 3.12
CA ILE A 24 4.86 -5.70 2.01
C ILE A 24 3.71 -5.19 1.13
N PHE A 25 3.91 -5.18 -0.18
CA PHE A 25 2.83 -4.86 -1.13
C PHE A 25 2.05 -6.12 -1.47
N CYS A 26 0.75 -6.07 -1.30
CA CYS A 26 -0.18 -7.17 -1.54
C CYS A 26 -1.33 -6.66 -2.42
N THR A 27 -2.00 -7.56 -3.12
CA THR A 27 -3.26 -7.27 -3.80
C THR A 27 -4.15 -8.51 -3.70
N PRO A 28 -5.47 -8.36 -3.48
CA PRO A 28 -6.39 -9.49 -3.58
C PRO A 28 -6.69 -9.87 -5.05
N CYS A 29 -6.20 -9.10 -6.03
CA CYS A 29 -6.32 -9.40 -7.45
C CYS A 29 -5.11 -10.21 -7.95
N ILE A 30 -5.31 -11.50 -8.21
CA ILE A 30 -4.23 -12.37 -8.71
C ILE A 30 -3.69 -11.94 -10.07
N GLU A 31 -4.51 -11.34 -10.93
CA GLU A 31 -4.07 -10.88 -12.25
C GLU A 31 -3.11 -9.68 -12.10
N GLN A 32 -3.41 -8.73 -11.21
CA GLN A 32 -2.49 -7.64 -10.88
C GLN A 32 -1.18 -8.18 -10.27
N ALA A 33 -1.25 -9.15 -9.34
CA ALA A 33 -0.05 -9.74 -8.73
C ALA A 33 0.90 -10.38 -9.77
N LYS A 34 0.36 -10.96 -10.85
CA LYS A 34 1.14 -11.57 -11.93
C LYS A 34 1.93 -10.56 -12.75
N GLU A 35 1.52 -9.29 -12.77
CA GLU A 35 2.25 -8.23 -13.47
C GLU A 35 3.62 -7.95 -12.83
N PHE A 36 3.75 -8.23 -11.52
CA PHE A 36 4.99 -8.03 -10.76
C PHE A 36 5.87 -9.28 -10.67
N GLY A 37 5.35 -10.46 -11.03
CA GLY A 37 6.10 -11.70 -11.05
C GLY A 37 5.27 -12.93 -10.70
N ARG A 38 5.90 -13.89 -10.01
CA ARG A 38 5.20 -15.10 -9.57
C ARG A 38 4.31 -14.76 -8.37
N PRO A 39 2.98 -14.93 -8.45
CA PRO A 39 2.10 -14.66 -7.33
C PRO A 39 2.35 -15.67 -6.20
N CYS A 40 2.34 -15.15 -4.98
CA CYS A 40 2.40 -15.93 -3.75
C CYS A 40 1.28 -15.46 -2.82
N GLU A 41 0.80 -16.36 -1.96
CA GLU A 41 -0.14 -15.99 -0.90
C GLU A 41 0.63 -15.55 0.34
N VAL A 42 0.22 -14.43 0.93
CA VAL A 42 0.73 -13.93 2.20
C VAL A 42 -0.31 -14.21 3.28
N SER A 43 0.06 -14.99 4.28
CA SER A 43 -0.80 -15.29 5.43
C SER A 43 -0.20 -14.73 6.72
N LEU A 44 -1.05 -14.16 7.56
CA LEU A 44 -0.69 -13.65 8.87
C LEU A 44 -0.97 -14.72 9.92
N ALA A 45 -0.06 -14.89 10.90
CA ALA A 45 -0.31 -15.84 11.98
C ALA A 45 -1.34 -15.27 12.97
N GLU A 46 -2.13 -16.14 13.57
CA GLU A 46 -3.11 -15.75 14.59
C GLU A 46 -2.46 -14.97 15.73
N GLY A 47 -3.13 -13.90 16.17
CA GLY A 47 -2.69 -13.07 17.29
C GLY A 47 -1.56 -12.09 16.98
N LEU A 48 -1.07 -12.02 15.73
CA LEU A 48 -0.13 -10.98 15.32
C LEU A 48 -0.85 -9.67 15.02
N GLU A 49 -0.27 -8.57 15.50
CA GLU A 49 -0.69 -7.24 15.11
C GLU A 49 -0.15 -6.90 13.73
N TYR A 50 -1.00 -6.29 12.91
CA TYR A 50 -0.66 -5.78 11.60
C TYR A 50 -1.49 -4.54 11.29
N VAL A 51 -1.03 -3.78 10.29
CA VAL A 51 -1.77 -2.63 9.74
C VAL A 51 -1.81 -2.78 8.24
N LEU A 52 -2.99 -2.57 7.67
CA LEU A 52 -3.20 -2.50 6.23
C LEU A 52 -3.42 -1.04 5.87
N VAL A 53 -2.60 -0.50 4.97
CA VAL A 53 -2.83 0.82 4.37
C VAL A 53 -3.30 0.61 2.94
N TYR A 54 -4.42 1.26 2.58
CA TYR A 54 -5.00 1.14 1.24
C TYR A 54 -5.68 2.46 0.84
N SER A 55 -6.03 2.57 -0.45
CA SER A 55 -6.89 3.62 -0.97
C SER A 55 -7.88 3.00 -1.95
N VAL A 56 -9.15 3.41 -1.89
CA VAL A 56 -10.16 3.03 -2.90
C VAL A 56 -10.00 3.76 -4.22
N ASN A 57 -9.13 4.78 -4.27
CA ASN A 57 -8.90 5.64 -5.44
C ASN A 57 -7.52 5.41 -6.08
N VAL A 58 -6.80 4.37 -5.65
CA VAL A 58 -5.47 3.98 -6.17
C VAL A 58 -5.46 2.47 -6.30
N GLU A 59 -5.28 1.96 -7.51
CA GLU A 59 -5.13 0.51 -7.74
C GLU A 59 -3.69 0.10 -7.49
N ASP A 60 -2.72 0.94 -7.85
CA ASP A 60 -1.30 0.75 -7.59
C ASP A 60 -0.61 2.09 -7.30
N PHE A 61 0.25 2.16 -6.28
CA PHE A 61 0.96 3.39 -5.95
C PHE A 61 1.82 3.94 -7.11
N ILE A 62 2.27 3.09 -8.04
CA ILE A 62 3.05 3.53 -9.20
C ILE A 62 2.27 4.51 -10.11
N GLU A 63 0.93 4.53 -10.03
CA GLU A 63 0.07 5.47 -10.74
C GLU A 63 0.45 6.94 -10.51
N ILE A 64 1.05 7.26 -9.36
CA ILE A 64 1.48 8.62 -9.05
C ILE A 64 2.41 9.19 -10.13
N GLU A 65 3.28 8.37 -10.73
CA GLU A 65 4.23 8.79 -11.77
C GLU A 65 3.53 9.27 -13.06
N PHE A 66 2.27 8.86 -13.25
CA PHE A 66 1.43 9.25 -14.39
C PHE A 66 0.44 10.37 -14.04
N ASP A 67 0.04 10.46 -12.77
CA ASP A 67 -0.95 11.42 -12.30
C ASP A 67 -0.37 12.81 -12.01
N ILE A 68 0.90 12.90 -11.60
CA ILE A 68 1.57 14.17 -11.28
C ILE A 68 2.49 14.64 -12.40
N ARG A 69 2.72 15.95 -12.47
CA ARG A 69 3.54 16.57 -13.51
C ARG A 69 5.02 16.51 -13.19
N ASP A 70 5.39 16.69 -11.93
CA ASP A 70 6.78 16.64 -11.47
C ASP A 70 6.94 15.75 -10.24
N VAL A 71 7.53 14.57 -10.47
CA VAL A 71 7.90 13.60 -9.41
C VAL A 71 8.98 14.10 -8.44
N SER A 72 9.52 15.30 -8.68
CA SER A 72 10.45 15.99 -7.79
C SER A 72 9.80 17.10 -6.97
N ASP A 73 8.54 17.47 -7.25
CA ASP A 73 7.81 18.48 -6.46
C ASP A 73 7.09 17.83 -5.26
N ASP A 74 7.69 18.01 -4.08
CA ASP A 74 7.14 17.52 -2.82
C ASP A 74 5.68 17.96 -2.57
N ASN A 75 5.30 19.17 -2.98
CA ASN A 75 3.94 19.66 -2.76
C ASN A 75 2.94 18.96 -3.67
N GLU A 76 3.31 18.70 -4.92
CA GLU A 76 2.45 17.99 -5.87
C GLU A 76 2.22 16.54 -5.40
N ILE A 77 3.28 15.87 -4.93
CA ILE A 77 3.21 14.53 -4.33
C ILE A 77 2.28 14.53 -3.11
N ILE A 78 2.45 15.48 -2.18
CA ILE A 78 1.62 15.57 -0.96
C ILE A 78 0.16 15.84 -1.32
N LEU A 79 -0.11 16.76 -2.25
CA LEU A 79 -1.47 17.05 -2.71
C LEU A 79 -2.13 15.83 -3.35
N TRP A 80 -1.39 15.06 -4.13
CA TRP A 80 -1.88 13.80 -4.68
C TRP A 80 -2.26 12.84 -3.55
N LEU A 81 -1.37 12.60 -2.58
CA LEU A 81 -1.60 11.68 -1.46
C LEU A 81 -2.84 12.06 -0.62
N GLU A 82 -3.03 13.35 -0.33
CA GLU A 82 -4.20 13.83 0.42
C GLU A 82 -5.52 13.61 -0.32
N ASN A 83 -5.50 13.68 -1.65
CA ASN A 83 -6.70 13.52 -2.48
C ASN A 83 -7.07 12.07 -2.76
N LYS A 84 -6.18 11.10 -2.47
CA LYS A 84 -6.45 9.68 -2.71
C LYS A 84 -7.20 8.99 -1.59
N SER A 85 -7.52 9.65 -0.48
CA SER A 85 -8.29 9.05 0.63
C SER A 85 -7.65 7.75 1.15
N TYR A 86 -6.35 7.76 1.40
CA TYR A 86 -5.70 6.64 2.06
C TYR A 86 -6.26 6.44 3.47
N GLU A 87 -6.47 5.19 3.83
CA GLU A 87 -6.97 4.74 5.12
C GLU A 87 -6.06 3.63 5.68
N SER A 88 -6.12 3.43 7.00
CA SER A 88 -5.41 2.35 7.69
C SER A 88 -6.37 1.54 8.55
N VAL A 89 -6.36 0.21 8.39
CA VAL A 89 -7.19 -0.74 9.17
C VAL A 89 -6.34 -1.83 9.80
N ARG A 90 -6.89 -2.57 10.77
CA ARG A 90 -6.17 -3.64 11.49
C ARG A 90 -6.76 -5.03 11.29
N SER A 91 -7.76 -5.13 10.42
CA SER A 91 -8.43 -6.38 10.06
C SER A 91 -8.76 -6.39 8.57
N LEU A 92 -8.61 -7.56 7.94
CA LEU A 92 -8.98 -7.76 6.52
C LEU A 92 -10.49 -7.55 6.29
N GLU A 93 -11.31 -7.81 7.30
CA GLU A 93 -12.76 -7.61 7.27
C GLU A 93 -13.17 -6.13 7.23
N GLU A 94 -12.28 -5.22 7.60
CA GLU A 94 -12.49 -3.77 7.52
C GLU A 94 -12.24 -3.23 6.10
N LEU A 95 -11.60 -4.00 5.22
CA LEU A 95 -11.43 -3.60 3.82
C LEU A 95 -12.80 -3.52 3.13
N PRO A 96 -12.97 -2.58 2.18
CA PRO A 96 -14.18 -2.51 1.38
C PRO A 96 -14.49 -3.84 0.70
N LYS A 97 -15.76 -4.24 0.73
CA LYS A 97 -16.18 -5.51 0.12
C LYS A 97 -15.84 -5.52 -1.36
N GLY A 98 -15.05 -6.51 -1.78
CA GLY A 98 -14.60 -6.64 -3.18
C GLY A 98 -13.49 -5.68 -3.56
N PHE A 99 -12.74 -5.11 -2.60
CA PHE A 99 -11.53 -4.35 -2.86
C PHE A 99 -10.55 -5.15 -3.74
N GLN A 100 -9.92 -4.49 -4.71
CA GLN A 100 -9.02 -5.11 -5.70
C GLN A 100 -7.66 -4.40 -5.85
N GLY A 101 -7.43 -3.27 -5.16
CA GLY A 101 -6.21 -2.48 -5.31
C GLY A 101 -5.04 -2.96 -4.45
N GLU A 102 -3.96 -2.19 -4.49
CA GLU A 102 -2.76 -2.38 -3.67
C GLU A 102 -3.07 -2.19 -2.18
N ILE A 103 -2.50 -3.08 -1.38
CA ILE A 103 -2.49 -3.05 0.07
C ILE A 103 -1.04 -3.00 0.53
N MET A 104 -0.70 -1.98 1.31
CA MET A 104 0.59 -1.89 1.98
C MET A 104 0.44 -2.51 3.39
N LEU A 105 0.88 -3.76 3.53
CA LEU A 105 0.80 -4.55 4.75
C LEU A 105 2.05 -4.32 5.63
N TYR A 106 1.84 -3.70 6.79
CA TYR A 106 2.82 -3.59 7.85
C TYR A 106 2.62 -4.70 8.88
N CYS A 107 3.60 -5.58 9.05
CA CYS A 107 3.59 -6.62 10.08
C CYS A 107 5.01 -7.04 10.48
N GLU A 108 5.16 -7.58 11.69
CA GLU A 108 6.47 -8.09 12.15
C GLU A 108 6.81 -9.46 11.53
N LYS A 109 5.79 -10.29 11.31
CA LYS A 109 5.94 -11.67 10.85
C LYS A 109 4.80 -12.06 9.91
N TYR A 110 5.13 -12.82 8.89
CA TYR A 110 4.21 -13.33 7.88
C TYR A 110 4.69 -14.68 7.36
N LYS A 111 3.80 -15.41 6.70
CA LYS A 111 4.12 -16.63 5.96
C LYS A 111 3.86 -16.40 4.48
N ILE A 112 4.70 -17.01 3.65
CA ILE A 112 4.51 -17.05 2.20
C ILE A 112 4.22 -18.50 1.80
N SER A 113 3.20 -18.71 0.99
CA SER A 113 2.94 -19.98 0.28
C SER A 113 2.82 -19.74 -1.22
N GLU A 114 3.24 -20.73 -2.00
CA GLU A 114 3.02 -20.71 -3.45
C GLU A 114 1.52 -20.93 -3.75
N VAL A 115 1.00 -20.21 -4.75
CA VAL A 115 -0.36 -20.36 -5.27
C VAL A 115 -0.41 -21.44 -6.34
#